data_AF-A0A497G026-F1
#
_entry.id   AF-A0A497G026-F1
#
_cell.length_a   1.000
_cell.length_b   1.000
_cell.length_c   1.000
_cell.angle_alpha   90.00
_cell.angle_beta   90.00
_cell.angle_gamma   90.00
#
_symmetry.space_group_name_H-M   'P 1'
#
loop_
_entity.id
_entity.type
_entity.pdbx_description
1 polymer ?
#
loop_
_entity_poly.entity_id
_entity_poly.type
_entity_poly.pdbx_seq_one_letter_code
_entity_poly.pdbx_strand_id
1 'polypeptide(L)'
;MVDEAGPKSILILATTSEGESLSRVWRHTYAHVSLLRNLDRDGFAELAKQLNPLSARKIEEVWCLTGGSPRALMEVALKYKWNAESG
;
A
#
# COMPACT_ATOMS: atom_id res chain seq x y z
N MET A 1 41.07 24.53 2.77
CA MET A 1 40.27 23.93 1.70
C MET A 1 39.25 23.05 2.41
N VAL A 2 37.98 23.44 2.37
CA VAL A 2 36.91 22.60 2.94
C VAL A 2 36.67 21.47 1.97
N ASP A 3 36.98 20.25 2.41
CA ASP A 3 36.65 19.02 1.71
C ASP A 3 35.12 18.87 1.78
N GLU A 4 34.43 19.34 0.75
CA GLU A 4 32.98 19.21 0.62
C GLU A 4 32.70 17.79 0.11
N ALA A 5 32.91 16.81 0.99
CA ALA A 5 32.69 15.41 0.69
C ALA A 5 31.19 15.18 0.50
N GLY A 6 30.73 15.31 -0.75
CA GLY A 6 29.35 15.05 -1.15
C GLY A 6 28.93 13.59 -0.91
N PRO A 7 27.63 13.28 -1.05
CA PRO A 7 27.11 11.95 -0.81
C PRO A 7 27.79 10.92 -1.73
N LYS A 8 28.33 9.85 -1.15
CA LYS A 8 28.99 8.75 -1.89
C LYS A 8 28.01 7.98 -2.79
N SER A 9 26.71 8.03 -2.48
CA SER A 9 25.63 7.42 -3.26
C SER A 9 24.29 8.06 -2.87
N ILE A 10 23.33 8.08 -3.80
CA ILE A 10 21.98 8.59 -3.56
C ILE A 10 20.97 7.52 -4.00
N LEU A 11 20.03 7.19 -3.11
CA LEU A 11 18.85 6.37 -3.43
C LEU A 11 17.63 7.29 -3.52
N ILE A 12 16.88 7.20 -4.62
CA ILE A 12 15.64 7.93 -4.83
C ILE A 12 14.50 6.91 -4.88
N LEU A 13 13.52 7.05 -3.97
CA LEU A 13 12.28 6.28 -3.99
C LEU A 13 11.14 7.18 -4.40
N ALA A 14 10.45 6.82 -5.49
CA ALA A 14 9.29 7.54 -5.99
C ALA A 14 8.09 6.60 -6.04
N THR A 15 6.96 7.01 -5.46
CA THR A 15 5.71 6.25 -5.45
C THR A 15 4.63 6.99 -6.21
N THR A 16 3.92 6.30 -7.10
CA THR A 16 2.77 6.84 -7.86
C THR A 16 1.56 5.94 -7.68
N SER A 17 0.37 6.53 -7.56
CA SER A 17 -0.91 5.80 -7.58
C SER A 17 -1.46 5.61 -8.99
N GLU A 18 -0.92 6.31 -10.00
CA GLU A 18 -1.42 6.26 -11.37
C GLU A 18 -0.40 5.62 -12.33
N GLY A 19 -0.90 4.66 -13.11
CA GLY A 19 -0.13 3.87 -14.08
C GLY A 19 0.33 4.66 -15.31
N GLU A 20 -0.17 5.87 -15.54
CA GLU A 20 0.27 6.75 -16.63
C GLU A 20 1.78 7.07 -16.56
N SER A 21 2.33 7.13 -15.34
CA SER A 21 3.77 7.32 -15.13
C SER A 21 4.59 6.04 -15.35
N LEU A 22 3.97 4.86 -15.29
CA LEU A 22 4.66 3.58 -15.41
C LEU A 22 5.27 3.39 -16.81
N SER A 23 4.48 3.63 -17.86
CA SER A 23 4.93 3.48 -19.26
C SER A 23 6.09 4.42 -19.61
N ARG A 24 6.11 5.60 -18.97
CA ARG A 24 7.14 6.62 -19.15
C ARG A 24 8.45 6.25 -18.45
N VAL A 25 8.37 5.65 -17.26
CA VAL A 25 9.53 5.37 -16.40
C VAL A 25 10.13 3.99 -16.64
N TRP A 26 9.32 2.96 -16.90
CA TRP A 26 9.80 1.57 -17.02
C TRP A 26 10.86 1.42 -18.12
N ARG A 27 10.71 2.12 -19.26
CA ARG A 27 11.67 2.02 -20.37
C ARG A 27 13.10 2.52 -20.08
N HIS A 28 13.34 3.15 -18.93
CA HIS A 28 14.66 3.64 -18.55
C HIS A 28 15.45 2.56 -17.79
N THR A 29 16.67 2.27 -18.25
CA THR A 29 17.56 1.24 -17.67
C THR A 29 18.03 1.54 -16.24
N TYR A 30 17.95 2.79 -15.80
CA TYR A 30 18.28 3.18 -14.42
C TYR A 30 17.08 3.05 -13.45
N ALA A 31 15.88 2.75 -13.96
CA ALA A 31 14.68 2.66 -13.14
C ALA A 31 14.36 1.18 -12.83
N HIS A 32 14.19 0.89 -11.55
CA HIS A 32 13.64 -0.38 -11.09
C HIS A 32 12.19 -0.14 -10.64
N VAL A 33 11.23 -0.76 -11.32
CA VAL A 33 9.82 -0.55 -11.04
C VAL A 33 9.24 -1.78 -10.34
N SER A 34 8.54 -1.56 -9.23
CA SER A 34 7.79 -2.59 -8.52
C SER A 34 6.32 -2.17 -8.45
N LEU A 35 5.43 -3.06 -8.92
CA LEU A 35 4.00 -2.83 -8.83
C LEU A 35 3.49 -3.23 -7.45
N LEU A 36 2.97 -2.26 -6.71
CA LEU A 36 2.24 -2.52 -5.47
C LEU A 36 0.83 -3.01 -5.84
N ARG A 37 0.58 -4.30 -5.64
CA ARG A 37 -0.75 -4.89 -5.79
C ARG A 37 -1.53 -4.81 -4.49
N ASN A 38 -2.83 -5.07 -4.57
CA ASN A 38 -3.64 -5.34 -3.40
C ASN A 38 -3.11 -6.56 -2.64
N LEU A 39 -3.33 -6.59 -1.34
CA LEU A 39 -2.95 -7.71 -0.49
C LEU A 39 -3.82 -8.92 -0.84
N ASP A 40 -3.19 -10.09 -0.84
CA ASP A 40 -3.91 -11.34 -0.79
C ASP A 40 -4.67 -11.47 0.55
N ARG A 41 -5.47 -12.52 0.65
CA ARG A 41 -6.34 -12.73 1.81
C ARG A 41 -5.56 -12.80 3.12
N ASP A 42 -4.43 -13.51 3.13
CA ASP A 42 -3.64 -13.73 4.34
C ASP A 42 -2.88 -12.46 4.74
N GLY A 43 -2.22 -11.77 3.81
CA GLY A 43 -1.56 -10.50 4.08
C GLY A 43 -2.53 -9.40 4.51
N PHE A 44 -3.73 -9.38 3.94
CA PHE A 44 -4.79 -8.48 4.38
C PHE A 44 -5.24 -8.79 5.80
N ALA A 45 -5.44 -10.08 6.14
CA ALA A 45 -5.83 -10.50 7.47
C ALA A 45 -4.75 -10.20 8.52
N GLU A 46 -3.47 -10.34 8.17
CA GLU A 46 -2.35 -9.95 9.04
C GLU A 46 -2.35 -8.45 9.34
N LEU A 47 -2.49 -7.61 8.31
CA LEU A 47 -2.58 -6.17 8.50
C LEU A 47 -3.83 -5.78 9.30
N ALA A 48 -4.97 -6.40 9.00
CA ALA A 48 -6.23 -6.15 9.70
C ALA A 48 -6.15 -6.46 11.20
N LYS A 49 -5.47 -7.55 11.60
CA LYS A 49 -5.28 -7.91 13.02
C LYS A 49 -4.54 -6.84 13.80
N GLN A 50 -3.64 -6.08 13.17
CA GLN A 50 -2.92 -4.97 13.82
C GLN A 50 -3.82 -3.74 14.08
N LEU A 51 -5.01 -3.71 13.47
CA LEU A 51 -5.95 -2.58 13.53
C LEU A 51 -7.13 -2.83 14.50
N ASN A 52 -6.99 -3.79 15.42
CA ASN A 52 -8.01 -4.18 16.41
C ASN A 52 -9.41 -4.41 15.79
N PRO A 53 -9.57 -5.46 14.96
CA PRO A 53 -10.83 -5.76 14.31
C PRO A 53 -11.89 -6.26 15.30
N LEU A 54 -13.16 -6.01 14.99
CA LEU A 54 -14.29 -6.49 15.80
C LEU A 54 -14.37 -8.03 15.85
N SER A 55 -14.03 -8.70 14.74
CA SER A 55 -13.99 -10.16 14.65
C SER A 55 -13.25 -10.64 13.40
N ALA A 56 -12.84 -11.90 13.36
CA ALA A 56 -12.28 -12.52 12.15
C ALA A 56 -13.26 -12.51 10.97
N ARG A 57 -14.57 -12.67 11.23
CA ARG A 57 -15.61 -12.56 10.20
C ARG A 57 -15.64 -11.16 9.59
N LYS A 58 -15.48 -10.11 10.40
CA LYS A 58 -15.47 -8.74 9.91
C LYS A 58 -14.27 -8.47 8.99
N ILE A 59 -13.11 -9.06 9.27
CA ILE A 59 -11.94 -9.00 8.37
C ILE A 59 -12.29 -9.56 6.99
N GLU A 60 -12.94 -10.72 6.95
CA GLU A 60 -13.34 -11.36 5.69
C GLU A 60 -14.33 -10.50 4.89
N GLU A 61 -15.37 -9.99 5.57
CA GLU A 61 -16.36 -9.11 4.94
C GLU A 61 -15.69 -7.87 4.33
N VAL A 62 -14.78 -7.23 5.06
CA VAL A 62 -14.05 -6.05 4.57
C VAL A 62 -13.08 -6.43 3.45
N TRP A 63 -12.43 -7.59 3.50
CA TRP A 63 -11.57 -8.06 2.41
C TRP A 63 -12.36 -8.24 1.12
N CYS A 64 -13.52 -8.91 1.18
CA CYS A 64 -14.44 -9.07 0.05
C CYS A 64 -14.91 -7.73 -0.52
N LEU A 65 -15.21 -6.76 0.34
CA LEU A 65 -15.66 -5.42 -0.07
C LEU A 65 -14.54 -4.56 -0.69
N THR A 66 -13.31 -4.69 -0.17
CA THR A 66 -12.19 -3.81 -0.55
C THR A 66 -11.26 -4.43 -1.60
N GLY A 67 -11.45 -5.70 -1.93
CA GLY A 67 -10.61 -6.45 -2.86
C GLY A 67 -9.14 -6.51 -2.43
N GLY A 68 -8.87 -6.50 -1.12
CA GLY A 68 -7.52 -6.53 -0.57
C GLY A 68 -6.78 -5.19 -0.53
N SER A 69 -7.44 -4.06 -0.82
CA SER A 69 -6.81 -2.73 -0.80
C SER A 69 -6.37 -2.33 0.62
N PRO A 70 -5.05 -2.12 0.88
CA PRO A 70 -4.57 -1.66 2.19
C PRO A 70 -5.15 -0.29 2.57
N ARG A 71 -5.29 0.61 1.57
CA ARG A 71 -5.85 1.95 1.78
C ARG A 71 -7.29 1.86 2.25
N ALA A 72 -8.11 1.06 1.57
CA ALA A 72 -9.52 0.92 1.93
C ALA A 72 -9.68 0.25 3.30
N LEU A 73 -8.85 -0.74 3.63
CA LEU A 73 -8.79 -1.31 4.99
C LEU A 73 -8.50 -0.24 6.05
N MET A 74 -7.51 0.62 5.82
CA MET A 74 -7.20 1.73 6.73
C MET A 74 -8.38 2.68 6.89
N GLU A 75 -9.10 3.01 5.82
CA GLU A 75 -10.30 3.84 5.91
C GLU A 75 -11.39 3.18 6.75
N VAL A 76 -11.68 1.90 6.50
CA VAL A 76 -12.66 1.13 7.28
C VAL A 76 -12.29 1.07 8.76
N ALA A 77 -11.04 0.76 9.09
CA ALA A 77 -10.61 0.64 10.47
C ALA A 77 -10.53 1.99 11.19
N LEU A 78 -9.95 3.01 10.57
CA LEU A 78 -9.64 4.28 11.24
C LEU A 78 -10.81 5.27 11.20
N LYS A 79 -11.49 5.39 10.07
CA LYS A 79 -12.60 6.35 9.87
C LYS A 79 -13.94 5.72 10.24
N TYR A 80 -14.23 4.53 9.70
CA TYR A 80 -15.53 3.88 9.86
C TYR A 80 -15.61 2.92 11.07
N LYS A 81 -14.51 2.73 11.80
CA LYS A 81 -14.45 1.86 12.98
C LYS A 81 -15.04 0.47 12.75
N TRP A 82 -14.72 -0.12 11.59
CA TRP A 82 -15.21 -1.43 11.14
C TRP A 82 -16.70 -1.52 10.79
N ASN A 83 -17.39 -0.37 10.68
CA ASN A 83 -18.75 -0.28 10.12
C ASN A 83 -18.67 -0.10 8.60
N ALA A 84 -18.33 -1.18 7.90
CA ALA A 84 -18.58 -1.28 6.47
C ALA A 84 -19.91 -2.02 6.28
N GLU A 85 -20.98 -1.30 5.96
CA GLU A 85 -22.25 -1.91 5.58
C GLU A 85 -22.24 -2.19 4.08
N SER A 86 -22.61 -3.41 3.71
CA SER A 86 -22.98 -3.74 2.33
C SER A 86 -24.40 -3.24 2.15
N GLY A 87 -24.56 -2.11 1.45
CA GLY A 87 -25.88 -1.66 0.99
C GLY A 87 -26.49 -2.64 0.00
#